data_AF-A0A7V8VHY4-F1
#
_entry.id   AF-A0A7V8VHY4-F1
#
_cell.length_a   1.000
_cell.length_b   1.000
_cell.length_c   1.000
_cell.angle_alpha   90.00
_cell.angle_beta   90.00
_cell.angle_gamma   90.00
#
_symmetry.space_group_name_H-M   'P 1'
#
loop_
_entity.id
_entity.type
_entity.pdbx_description
1 polymer ?
#
loop_
_entity_poly.entity_id
_entity_poly.type
_entity_poly.pdbx_seq_one_letter_code
_entity_poly.pdbx_strand_id
1 'polypeptide(L)'
;MPLRKRTPEEIAAKEADKQRQAADKDLRRRQQSFDQAWQEFRSSPAGQARQAFDSGDHVFQYSIDVMNQQAIIVAMIGSTTTNRAADPTAVLNSVCREGWELVNGDFVFVMTGQQSRDKFMSSGQNVAVAGTVIAYYLFRRCEENHEAESDAALRLRLGDPAQA
;
A
#
# COMPACT_ATOMS: atom_id res chain seq x y z
N MET A 1 16.33 57.88 16.81
CA MET A 1 15.17 57.73 15.91
C MET A 1 14.01 57.13 16.70
N PRO A 2 12.82 57.76 16.75
CA PRO A 2 11.68 57.20 17.48
C PRO A 2 10.98 56.10 16.65
N LEU A 3 10.71 54.95 17.28
CA LEU A 3 9.98 53.83 16.68
C LEU A 3 8.51 54.22 16.48
N ARG A 4 8.07 54.30 15.22
CA ARG A 4 6.67 54.54 14.84
C ARG A 4 5.82 53.37 15.36
N LYS A 5 4.91 53.62 16.31
CA LYS A 5 3.95 52.62 16.79
C LYS A 5 2.95 52.33 15.66
N ARG A 6 2.77 51.06 15.30
CA ARG A 6 1.80 50.62 14.28
C ARG A 6 0.39 51.04 14.67
N THR A 7 -0.41 51.41 13.67
CA THR A 7 -1.81 51.80 13.88
C THR A 7 -2.67 50.56 14.17
N PRO A 8 -3.82 50.70 14.85
CA PRO A 8 -4.75 49.59 15.08
C PRO A 8 -5.19 48.88 13.78
N GLU A 9 -5.33 49.64 12.70
CA GLU A 9 -5.65 49.12 11.36
C GLU A 9 -4.55 48.23 10.78
N GLU A 10 -3.27 48.61 10.95
CA GLU A 10 -2.14 47.78 10.52
C GLU A 10 -2.03 46.46 11.32
N ILE A 11 -2.46 46.46 12.58
CA ILE A 11 -2.50 45.25 13.42
C ILE A 11 -3.64 44.33 12.95
N ALA A 12 -4.84 44.89 12.73
CA ALA A 12 -5.99 44.13 12.25
C ALA A 12 -5.76 43.53 10.84
N ALA A 13 -5.16 44.28 9.92
CA ALA A 13 -4.81 43.77 8.59
C ALA A 13 -3.79 42.63 8.66
N LYS A 14 -2.79 42.75 9.55
CA LYS A 14 -1.77 41.71 9.74
C LYS A 14 -2.35 40.44 10.38
N GLU A 15 -3.31 40.58 11.30
CA GLU A 15 -4.02 39.44 11.90
C GLU A 15 -4.93 38.75 10.88
N ALA A 16 -5.67 39.50 10.07
CA ALA A 16 -6.49 38.97 8.99
C ALA A 16 -5.64 38.21 7.95
N ASP A 17 -4.48 38.76 7.56
CA ASP A 17 -3.55 38.06 6.67
C ASP A 17 -2.96 36.81 7.33
N LYS A 18 -2.64 36.84 8.63
CA LYS A 18 -2.18 35.66 9.36
C LYS A 18 -3.25 34.58 9.42
N GLN A 19 -4.52 34.95 9.63
CA GLN A 19 -5.66 34.04 9.65
C GLN A 19 -5.90 33.42 8.27
N ARG A 20 -5.84 34.22 7.20
CA ARG A 20 -5.92 33.74 5.81
C ARG A 20 -4.78 32.77 5.49
N GLN A 21 -3.54 33.13 5.83
CA GLN A 21 -2.38 32.25 5.62
C GLN A 21 -2.47 30.96 6.43
N ALA A 22 -2.98 31.01 7.65
CA ALA A 22 -3.21 29.82 8.47
C ALA A 22 -4.29 28.92 7.85
N ALA A 23 -5.42 29.50 7.44
CA ALA A 23 -6.50 28.77 6.77
C ALA A 23 -6.03 28.13 5.45
N ASP A 24 -5.29 28.87 4.62
CA ASP A 24 -4.72 28.35 3.37
C ASP A 24 -3.73 27.21 3.63
N LYS A 25 -2.90 27.33 4.67
CA LYS A 25 -1.95 26.30 5.05
C LYS A 25 -2.66 25.03 5.54
N ASP A 26 -3.71 25.18 6.34
CA ASP A 26 -4.50 24.07 6.85
C ASP A 26 -5.25 23.36 5.72
N LEU A 27 -5.83 24.12 4.78
CA LEU A 27 -6.49 23.57 3.59
C LEU A 27 -5.51 22.78 2.72
N ARG A 28 -4.31 23.34 2.45
CA ARG A 28 -3.25 22.63 1.71
C ARG A 28 -2.82 21.35 2.40
N ARG A 29 -2.68 21.37 3.72
CA ARG A 29 -2.28 20.18 4.49
C ARG A 29 -3.34 19.08 4.39
N ARG A 30 -4.62 19.44 4.49
CA ARG A 30 -5.74 18.50 4.34
C ARG A 30 -5.82 17.92 2.94
N GLN A 31 -5.64 18.78 1.92
CA GLN A 31 -5.59 18.33 0.53
C GLN A 31 -4.44 17.32 0.32
N GLN A 32 -3.24 17.64 0.82
CA GLN A 32 -2.10 16.73 0.70
C GLN A 32 -2.33 15.39 1.40
N SER A 33 -2.92 15.38 2.60
CA SER A 33 -3.23 14.12 3.30
C SER A 33 -4.28 13.31 2.55
N PHE A 34 -5.29 13.98 1.99
CA PHE A 34 -6.30 13.32 1.18
C PHE A 34 -5.68 12.73 -0.09
N ASP A 35 -4.88 13.51 -0.82
CA ASP A 35 -4.23 13.07 -2.06
C ASP A 35 -3.33 11.85 -1.80
N GLN A 36 -2.58 11.85 -0.69
CA GLN A 36 -1.76 10.71 -0.28
C GLN A 36 -2.62 9.48 -0.01
N ALA A 37 -3.65 9.60 0.84
CA ALA A 37 -4.50 8.49 1.19
C ALA A 37 -5.30 7.95 -0.02
N TRP A 38 -5.68 8.83 -0.94
CA TRP A 38 -6.33 8.48 -2.20
C TRP A 38 -5.39 7.69 -3.11
N GLN A 39 -4.14 8.14 -3.26
CA GLN A 39 -3.14 7.41 -4.06
C GLN A 39 -2.79 6.06 -3.43
N GLU A 40 -2.63 6.00 -2.11
CA GLU A 40 -2.42 4.76 -1.37
C GLU A 40 -3.57 3.78 -1.61
N PHE A 41 -4.83 4.23 -1.50
CA PHE A 41 -5.99 3.40 -1.81
C PHE A 41 -5.97 2.92 -3.26
N ARG A 42 -5.76 3.80 -4.24
CA ARG A 42 -5.72 3.41 -5.67
C ARG A 42 -4.61 2.40 -5.97
N SER A 43 -3.49 2.49 -5.27
CA SER A 43 -2.39 1.55 -5.41
C SER A 43 -2.63 0.22 -4.68
N SER A 44 -3.60 0.17 -3.77
CA SER A 44 -3.96 -1.04 -3.03
C SER A 44 -4.65 -2.09 -3.93
N PRO A 45 -4.64 -3.38 -3.55
CA PRO A 45 -5.33 -4.43 -4.29
C PRO A 45 -6.81 -4.11 -4.58
N ALA A 46 -7.53 -3.61 -3.57
CA ALA A 46 -8.94 -3.23 -3.72
C ALA A 46 -9.13 -2.03 -4.66
N GLY A 47 -8.26 -1.01 -4.58
CA GLY A 47 -8.33 0.14 -5.48
C GLY A 47 -8.04 -0.21 -6.94
N GLN A 48 -7.08 -1.11 -7.18
CA GLN A 48 -6.80 -1.63 -8.52
C GLN A 48 -7.96 -2.48 -9.04
N ALA A 49 -8.52 -3.35 -8.20
CA ALA A 49 -9.68 -4.18 -8.53
C ALA A 49 -10.92 -3.34 -8.87
N ARG A 50 -11.18 -2.28 -8.08
CA ARG A 50 -12.25 -1.32 -8.35
C ARG A 50 -12.06 -0.64 -9.70
N GLN A 51 -10.86 -0.12 -9.96
CA GLN A 51 -10.58 0.55 -11.22
C GLN A 51 -10.80 -0.37 -12.43
N ALA A 52 -10.38 -1.64 -12.34
CA ALA A 52 -10.62 -2.63 -13.39
C ALA A 52 -12.13 -2.90 -13.56
N PHE A 53 -12.86 -3.03 -12.45
CA PHE A 53 -14.31 -3.26 -12.45
C PHE A 53 -15.06 -2.10 -13.10
N ASP A 54 -14.74 -0.87 -12.71
CA ASP A 54 -15.30 0.37 -13.27
C ASP A 54 -14.96 0.54 -14.76
N SER A 55 -13.79 0.05 -15.19
CA SER A 55 -13.37 0.06 -16.60
C SER A 55 -14.14 -0.94 -17.47
N GLY A 56 -14.94 -1.82 -16.86
CA GLY A 56 -15.70 -2.85 -17.58
C GLY A 56 -14.92 -4.15 -17.79
N ASP A 57 -13.79 -4.34 -17.11
CA ASP A 57 -12.98 -5.54 -17.29
C ASP A 57 -13.73 -6.79 -16.82
N HIS A 58 -13.56 -7.90 -17.55
CA HIS A 58 -14.16 -9.19 -17.21
C HIS A 58 -13.25 -10.09 -16.37
N VAL A 59 -11.95 -9.81 -16.40
CA VAL A 59 -10.89 -10.60 -15.77
C VAL A 59 -9.93 -9.66 -15.07
N PHE A 60 -9.51 -10.03 -13.86
CA PHE A 60 -8.53 -9.29 -13.07
C PHE A 60 -7.46 -10.25 -12.56
N GLN A 61 -6.19 -9.88 -12.69
CA GLN A 61 -5.07 -10.66 -12.19
C GLN A 61 -4.31 -9.85 -11.15
N TYR A 62 -3.98 -10.47 -10.01
CA TYR A 62 -3.19 -9.84 -8.96
C TYR A 62 -2.08 -10.77 -8.48
N SER A 63 -0.89 -10.22 -8.25
CA SER A 63 0.26 -10.99 -7.76
C SER A 63 0.69 -10.52 -6.37
N ILE A 64 0.97 -11.46 -5.47
CA ILE A 64 1.42 -11.19 -4.09
C ILE A 64 2.70 -11.96 -3.83
N ASP A 65 3.69 -11.29 -3.23
CA ASP A 65 4.84 -11.96 -2.63
C ASP A 65 4.38 -12.62 -1.33
N VAL A 66 4.18 -13.95 -1.36
CA VAL A 66 3.62 -14.69 -0.21
C VAL A 66 4.70 -15.11 0.78
N MET A 67 5.93 -15.31 0.29
CA MET A 67 7.06 -15.66 1.16
C MET A 67 8.37 -15.19 0.55
N ASN A 68 9.22 -14.55 1.36
CA ASN A 68 10.60 -14.20 0.99
C ASN A 68 11.57 -15.00 1.88
N GLN A 69 12.33 -15.91 1.28
CA GLN A 69 13.33 -16.71 1.99
C GLN A 69 14.72 -16.12 1.74
N GLN A 70 15.24 -15.42 2.76
CA GLN A 70 16.61 -14.92 2.77
C GLN A 70 17.55 -15.99 3.33
N ALA A 71 18.53 -16.43 2.54
CA ALA A 71 19.59 -17.33 3.02
C ALA A 71 20.74 -16.50 3.61
N ILE A 72 20.60 -16.03 4.85
CA ILE A 72 21.75 -15.46 5.58
C ILE A 72 22.39 -16.58 6.39
N ILE A 73 23.53 -17.11 5.92
CA ILE A 73 24.35 -18.04 6.72
C ILE A 73 25.12 -17.20 7.75
N VAL A 74 24.54 -16.99 8.92
CA VAL A 74 25.23 -16.38 10.06
C VAL A 74 26.05 -17.47 10.76
N ALA A 75 27.36 -17.25 10.91
CA ALA A 75 28.20 -18.11 11.73
C ALA A 75 27.60 -18.20 13.14
N MET A 76 27.33 -19.43 13.61
CA MET A 76 26.74 -19.78 14.92
C MET A 76 25.20 -19.76 15.09
N ILE A 77 24.39 -19.29 14.13
CA ILE A 77 22.91 -19.15 14.34
C ILE A 77 22.07 -19.91 13.28
N GLY A 78 22.66 -20.35 12.17
CA GLY A 78 21.90 -21.02 11.09
C GLY A 78 21.10 -20.01 10.23
N SER A 79 20.24 -20.55 9.35
CA SER A 79 19.44 -19.75 8.40
C SER A 79 18.33 -18.98 9.13
N THR A 80 18.27 -17.65 8.97
CA THR A 80 17.16 -16.82 9.48
C THR A 80 16.16 -16.54 8.36
N THR A 81 14.92 -17.02 8.50
CA THR A 81 13.80 -16.68 7.61
C THR A 81 13.09 -15.43 8.16
N THR A 82 12.94 -14.38 7.34
CA THR A 82 12.15 -13.20 7.70
C THR A 82 10.81 -13.27 6.96
N ASN A 83 9.75 -13.64 7.68
CA ASN A 83 8.41 -13.72 7.11
C ASN A 83 7.74 -12.34 7.18
N ARG A 84 7.76 -11.58 6.09
CA ARG A 84 6.84 -10.44 5.89
C ARG A 84 5.75 -10.89 4.92
N ALA A 85 4.82 -11.71 5.40
CA ALA A 85 3.64 -12.06 4.63
C ALA A 85 2.54 -11.03 4.97
N ALA A 86 2.11 -10.27 3.97
CA ALA A 86 0.76 -9.68 4.02
C ALA A 86 -0.23 -10.84 4.16
N ASP A 87 -1.25 -10.73 5.02
CA ASP A 87 -2.28 -11.77 5.13
C ASP A 87 -2.98 -11.93 3.77
N PRO A 88 -2.72 -13.02 3.03
CA PRO A 88 -3.25 -13.17 1.68
C PRO A 88 -4.77 -13.21 1.70
N THR A 89 -5.36 -13.75 2.77
CA THR A 89 -6.81 -13.85 2.92
C THR A 89 -7.45 -12.47 3.00
N ALA A 90 -6.86 -11.56 3.77
CA ALA A 90 -7.34 -10.18 3.87
C ALA A 90 -7.27 -9.46 2.50
N VAL A 91 -6.19 -9.68 1.74
CA VAL A 91 -6.02 -9.11 0.40
C VAL A 91 -7.06 -9.68 -0.56
N LEU A 92 -7.19 -11.00 -0.66
CA LEU A 92 -8.14 -11.66 -1.58
C LEU A 92 -9.59 -11.26 -1.25
N ASN A 93 -9.97 -11.23 0.02
CA ASN A 93 -11.29 -10.77 0.43
C ASN A 93 -11.55 -9.31 0.06
N SER A 94 -10.53 -8.44 0.15
CA SER A 94 -10.67 -7.04 -0.25
C SER A 94 -10.94 -6.88 -1.75
N VAL A 95 -10.32 -7.73 -2.58
CA VAL A 95 -10.58 -7.77 -4.03
C VAL A 95 -11.96 -8.33 -4.30
N CYS A 96 -12.37 -9.41 -3.64
CA CYS A 96 -13.68 -10.02 -3.87
C CYS A 96 -14.83 -9.04 -3.62
N ARG A 97 -14.75 -8.22 -2.56
CA ARG A 97 -15.76 -7.19 -2.23
C ARG A 97 -15.93 -6.11 -3.30
N GLU A 98 -14.94 -5.95 -4.18
CA GLU A 98 -15.00 -5.03 -5.31
C GLU A 98 -15.68 -5.66 -6.54
N GLY A 99 -16.46 -6.75 -6.36
CA GLY A 99 -17.20 -7.39 -7.44
C GLY A 99 -16.41 -8.45 -8.20
N TRP A 100 -15.45 -9.08 -7.53
CA TRP A 100 -14.60 -10.11 -8.13
C TRP A 100 -14.81 -11.47 -7.45
N GLU A 101 -14.59 -12.54 -8.19
CA GLU A 101 -14.62 -13.90 -7.69
C GLU A 101 -13.32 -14.60 -8.05
N LEU A 102 -12.67 -15.18 -7.05
CA LEU A 102 -11.42 -15.90 -7.23
C LEU A 102 -11.67 -17.19 -8.02
N VAL A 103 -11.00 -17.34 -9.16
CA VAL A 103 -11.09 -18.50 -10.04
C VAL A 103 -9.92 -19.45 -9.84
N ASN A 104 -8.70 -18.91 -9.77
CA ASN A 104 -7.50 -19.71 -9.60
C ASN A 104 -6.42 -18.95 -8.80
N GLY A 105 -5.52 -19.71 -8.17
CA GLY A 105 -4.31 -19.22 -7.52
C GLY A 105 -3.14 -20.15 -7.81
N ASP A 106 -2.12 -19.63 -8.50
CA ASP A 106 -0.90 -20.35 -8.84
C ASP A 106 0.30 -19.80 -8.06
N PHE A 107 1.16 -20.69 -7.56
CA PHE A 107 2.32 -20.31 -6.74
C PHE A 107 3.61 -20.68 -7.48
N VAL A 108 4.48 -19.70 -7.70
CA VAL A 108 5.77 -19.88 -8.38
C VAL A 108 6.89 -19.54 -7.41
N PHE A 109 7.81 -20.49 -7.19
CA PHE A 109 9.04 -20.23 -6.46
C PHE A 109 10.12 -19.72 -7.42
N VAL A 110 10.60 -18.51 -7.18
CA VAL A 110 11.67 -17.88 -7.92
C VAL A 110 12.95 -17.96 -7.08
N MET A 111 13.91 -18.76 -7.51
CA MET A 111 15.24 -18.82 -6.88
C MET A 111 15.98 -17.50 -7.08
N THR A 112 16.35 -16.83 -5.99
CA THR A 112 17.07 -15.55 -6.01
C THR A 112 18.56 -15.71 -5.73
N GLY A 113 19.00 -16.88 -5.27
CA GLY A 113 20.41 -17.21 -5.11
C GLY A 113 20.63 -18.57 -4.47
N GLN A 114 21.86 -19.06 -4.58
CA GLN A 114 22.30 -20.29 -3.91
C GLN A 114 23.59 -19.97 -3.16
N GLN A 115 23.61 -20.21 -1.85
CA GLN A 115 24.83 -20.16 -1.07
C GLN A 115 25.30 -21.59 -0.80
N SER A 116 26.46 -21.91 -1.33
CA SER A 116 27.18 -23.16 -1.05
C SER A 116 28.36 -22.85 -0.14
N ARG A 117 28.40 -23.46 1.04
CA ARG A 117 29.61 -23.49 1.87
C ARG A 117 30.02 -24.92 2.16
N ASP A 118 31.29 -25.22 1.95
CA ASP A 118 31.90 -26.45 2.45
C ASP A 118 31.93 -26.39 3.98
N LYS A 119 31.43 -27.44 4.64
CA LYS A 119 31.61 -27.58 6.08
C LYS A 119 33.10 -27.74 6.36
N PHE A 120 33.70 -26.73 6.97
CA PHE A 120 35.07 -26.82 7.45
C PHE A 120 35.14 -28.01 8.43
N MET A 121 35.92 -29.05 8.08
CA MET A 121 36.17 -30.28 8.85
C MET A 121 35.15 -31.45 8.71
N SER A 122 34.28 -31.48 7.70
CA SER A 122 33.51 -32.71 7.35
C SER A 122 33.23 -32.79 5.85
N SER A 123 33.23 -33.99 5.26
CA SER A 123 32.76 -34.20 3.88
C SER A 123 31.25 -33.97 3.78
N GLY A 124 30.84 -32.71 3.60
CA GLY A 124 29.46 -32.32 3.39
C GLY A 124 29.37 -30.86 2.95
N GLN A 125 28.70 -30.64 1.82
CA GLN A 125 28.37 -29.31 1.30
C GLN A 125 27.04 -28.88 1.93
N ASN A 126 26.99 -27.69 2.54
CA ASN A 126 25.72 -27.12 2.99
C ASN A 126 25.24 -26.14 1.91
N VAL A 127 24.14 -26.47 1.25
CA VAL A 127 23.53 -25.65 0.20
C VAL A 127 22.27 -25.03 0.77
N ALA A 128 22.29 -23.71 0.94
CA ALA A 128 21.11 -22.92 1.28
C ALA A 128 20.59 -22.21 0.03
N VAL A 129 19.35 -22.48 -0.34
CA VAL A 129 18.68 -21.82 -1.47
C VAL A 129 17.91 -20.61 -0.94
N ALA A 130 18.16 -19.44 -1.52
CA ALA A 130 17.36 -18.24 -1.34
C ALA A 130 16.33 -18.15 -2.47
N GLY A 131 15.12 -17.71 -2.16
CA GLY A 131 14.10 -17.52 -3.17
C GLY A 131 12.84 -16.85 -2.63
N THR A 132 12.01 -16.39 -3.54
CA THR A 132 10.72 -15.75 -3.25
C THR A 132 9.60 -16.59 -3.85
N VAL A 133 8.56 -16.85 -3.07
CA VAL A 133 7.31 -17.42 -3.60
C VAL A 133 6.40 -16.27 -4.01
N ILE A 134 6.11 -16.19 -5.31
CA ILE A 134 5.13 -15.26 -5.87
C ILE A 134 3.85 -16.05 -6.12
N ALA A 135 2.73 -15.58 -5.59
CA ALA A 135 1.41 -16.10 -5.93
C ALA A 135 0.74 -15.21 -6.99
N TYR A 136 0.16 -15.84 -8.00
CA TYR A 136 -0.66 -15.20 -9.02
C TYR A 136 -2.11 -15.64 -8.83
N TYR A 137 -3.00 -14.68 -8.65
CA TYR A 137 -4.43 -14.93 -8.49
C TYR A 137 -5.19 -14.38 -9.69
N LEU A 138 -6.11 -15.20 -10.20
CA LEU A 138 -6.99 -14.85 -11.30
C LEU A 138 -8.42 -14.74 -10.79
N PHE A 139 -9.07 -13.64 -11.13
CA PHE A 139 -10.44 -13.35 -10.75
C PHE A 139 -11.31 -13.16 -12.00
N ARG A 140 -12.56 -13.58 -11.89
CA ARG A 140 -13.62 -13.23 -12.84
C ARG A 140 -14.54 -12.19 -12.22
N ARG A 141 -15.12 -11.34 -13.06
CA ARG A 141 -16.13 -10.38 -12.63
C ARG A 141 -17.36 -11.11 -12.08
N CYS A 142 -17.83 -10.69 -10.91
CA CYS A 142 -18.99 -11.21 -10.22
C CYS A 142 -19.74 -10.06 -9.51
N GLU A 143 -20.80 -9.57 -10.16
CA GLU A 143 -21.61 -8.44 -9.69
C GLU A 143 -22.24 -8.70 -8.30
N GLU A 144 -22.53 -9.96 -7.98
CA GLU A 144 -23.12 -10.34 -6.68
C GLU A 144 -22.19 -10.04 -5.50
N ASN A 145 -20.87 -10.01 -5.72
CA ASN A 145 -19.89 -9.72 -4.69
C ASN A 145 -19.59 -8.21 -4.57
N HIS A 146 -20.24 -7.36 -5.36
CA HIS A 146 -19.97 -5.93 -5.39
C HIS A 146 -20.60 -5.22 -4.17
N GLU A 147 -19.91 -5.33 -3.04
CA GLU A 147 -20.21 -4.67 -1.77
C GLU A 147 -19.31 -3.45 -1.53
N ALA A 148 -18.75 -2.90 -2.62
CA ALA A 148 -17.78 -1.83 -2.56
C ALA A 148 -18.37 -0.57 -1.89
N GLU A 149 -17.60 0.03 -0.99
CA GLU A 149 -17.92 1.37 -0.47
C GLU A 149 -17.98 2.35 -1.66
N SER A 150 -19.09 3.09 -1.78
CA SER A 150 -19.23 4.08 -2.85
C SER A 150 -18.10 5.11 -2.84
N ASP A 151 -17.75 5.63 -4.01
CA ASP A 151 -16.68 6.63 -4.18
C ASP A 151 -16.90 7.90 -3.35
N ALA A 152 -18.15 8.27 -3.11
CA ALA A 152 -18.51 9.39 -2.24
C ALA A 152 -18.21 9.10 -0.76
N ALA A 153 -18.62 7.92 -0.28
CA ALA A 153 -18.35 7.48 1.10
C ALA A 153 -16.85 7.31 1.36
N LEU A 154 -16.12 6.76 0.39
CA LEU A 154 -14.67 6.62 0.47
C LEU A 154 -13.98 8.00 0.57
N ARG A 155 -14.38 8.96 -0.26
CA ARG A 155 -13.83 10.34 -0.20
C ARG A 155 -14.08 11.00 1.14
N LEU A 156 -15.28 10.84 1.69
CA LEU A 156 -15.63 11.34 3.02
C LEU A 156 -14.75 10.69 4.10
N ARG A 157 -14.57 9.36 4.05
CA ARG A 157 -13.72 8.60 5.00
C ARG A 157 -12.25 9.03 4.94
N LEU A 158 -11.76 9.36 3.75
CA LEU A 158 -10.40 9.85 3.53
C LEU A 158 -10.22 11.35 3.83
N GLY A 159 -11.30 12.05 4.17
CA GLY A 159 -11.24 13.45 4.60
C GLY A 159 -11.09 14.44 3.45
N ASP A 160 -11.78 14.20 2.32
CA ASP A 160 -11.82 15.11 1.17
C ASP A 160 -12.22 16.53 1.61
N PRO A 161 -11.34 17.54 1.48
CA PRO A 161 -11.64 18.91 1.88
C PRO A 161 -12.72 19.58 1.02
N ALA A 162 -13.09 19.01 -0.13
CA ALA A 162 -14.19 19.50 -0.96
C ALA A 162 -15.59 19.09 -0.45
N GLN A 163 -15.66 18.12 0.47
CA GLN A 163 -16.92 17.64 1.07
C GLN A 163 -17.14 18.14 2.51
N ALA A 164 -16.22 18.95 3.05
CA ALA A 164 -16.26 19.52 4.40
C ALA A 164 -16.75 20.98 4.38
#